data_AF-A0A7S2DDS7-F1
#
_entry.id   AF-A0A7S2DDS7-F1
#
_cell.length_a   1.000
_cell.length_b   1.000
_cell.length_c   1.000
_cell.angle_alpha   90.00
_cell.angle_beta   90.00
_cell.angle_gamma   90.00
#
_symmetry.space_group_name_H-M   'P 1'
#
loop_
_entity.id
_entity.type
_entity.pdbx_description
1 polymer ?
#
loop_
_entity_poly.entity_id
_entity_poly.type
_entity_poly.pdbx_seq_one_letter_code
_entity_poly.pdbx_strand_id
1 'polypeptide(L)'
;MNKFANLWPDELSGVEALRDLGYAPSVDLPSMVSTVLAAHEDRNMKTARAFKEMDADASGKLTRKAVETHVRKYLVRGREDYSETGQSAVDGFMDELMAQLDPDNDGVISWHEFSEWNRRTTMEKELWKQAATV
;
A
#
# COMPACT_ATOMS: atom_id res chain seq x y z
N MET A 1 8.83 44.37 -13.91
CA MET A 1 10.16 43.73 -13.79
C MET A 1 9.98 42.38 -13.13
N ASN A 2 10.17 41.31 -13.91
CA ASN A 2 9.91 39.93 -13.51
C ASN A 2 10.90 39.46 -12.43
N LYS A 3 10.40 39.23 -11.21
CA LYS A 3 11.17 38.68 -10.08
C LYS A 3 11.43 37.16 -10.19
N PHE A 4 10.97 36.51 -11.26
CA PHE A 4 11.02 35.05 -11.41
C PHE A 4 12.16 34.52 -12.30
N ALA A 5 12.99 35.40 -12.89
CA ALA A 5 13.94 35.01 -13.93
C ALA A 5 15.37 34.67 -13.44
N ASN A 6 15.62 34.60 -12.13
CA ASN A 6 16.97 34.34 -11.58
C ASN A 6 17.10 32.98 -10.88
N LEU A 7 16.34 31.96 -11.26
CA LEU A 7 16.46 30.62 -10.68
C LEU A 7 17.46 29.73 -11.42
N TRP A 8 17.91 30.12 -12.61
CA TRP A 8 18.87 29.36 -13.39
C TRP A 8 19.96 30.29 -13.94
N PRO A 9 21.25 30.03 -13.69
CA PRO A 9 22.32 30.70 -14.41
C PRO A 9 22.31 30.24 -15.88
N ASP A 10 22.47 31.19 -16.80
CA ASP A 10 22.48 30.93 -18.26
C ASP A 10 23.68 30.08 -18.71
N GLU A 11 24.74 30.03 -17.91
CA GLU A 11 25.91 29.19 -18.15
C GLU A 11 26.06 28.15 -17.02
N LEU A 12 25.73 26.89 -17.34
CA LEU A 12 26.01 25.76 -16.47
C LEU A 12 27.51 25.45 -16.55
N SER A 13 28.24 25.63 -15.45
CA SER A 13 29.64 25.22 -15.32
C SER A 13 29.78 23.72 -15.62
N GLY A 14 30.65 23.36 -16.58
CA GLY A 14 30.96 21.97 -16.91
C GLY A 14 32.02 21.33 -16.00
N VAL A 15 32.54 22.06 -15.01
CA VAL A 15 33.70 21.65 -14.20
C VAL A 15 33.31 21.37 -12.74
N GLU A 16 32.25 22.00 -12.23
CA GLU A 16 31.82 21.80 -10.84
C GLU A 16 30.37 21.33 -10.82
N ALA A 17 30.15 20.16 -10.23
CA ALA A 17 28.80 19.84 -9.77
C ALA A 17 28.46 20.86 -8.68
N LEU A 18 27.63 21.86 -9.01
CA LEU A 18 26.93 22.74 -8.07
C LEU A 18 25.99 21.88 -7.20
N ARG A 19 26.60 21.07 -6.32
CA ARG A 19 25.94 20.23 -5.31
C ARG A 19 26.11 20.85 -3.93
N ASP A 20 25.98 22.16 -3.84
CA ASP A 20 25.50 22.76 -2.61
C ASP A 20 24.92 24.15 -2.92
N LEU A 21 23.62 24.21 -3.20
CA LEU A 21 22.89 25.46 -3.37
C LEU A 21 22.70 26.21 -2.03
N GLY A 22 23.49 25.91 -0.99
CA GLY A 22 23.31 26.43 0.37
C GLY A 22 22.02 25.95 1.05
N TYR A 23 21.26 25.10 0.37
CA TYR A 23 20.14 24.37 0.94
C TYR A 23 20.66 23.05 1.49
N ALA A 24 21.43 23.11 2.58
CA ALA A 24 21.59 21.94 3.41
C ALA A 24 20.18 21.57 3.91
N PRO A 25 19.66 20.36 3.65
CA PRO A 25 18.38 19.96 4.22
C PRO A 25 18.46 20.15 5.73
N SER A 26 17.47 20.80 6.34
CA SER A 26 17.41 21.03 7.79
C SER A 26 17.27 19.74 8.60
N VAL A 27 17.29 18.59 7.92
CA VAL A 27 17.15 17.26 8.46
C VAL A 27 18.41 16.50 8.09
N ASP A 28 19.10 15.97 9.09
CA ASP A 28 20.31 15.18 8.85
C ASP A 28 19.96 13.84 8.16
N LEU A 29 20.92 13.30 7.40
CA LEU A 29 20.75 12.01 6.72
C LEU A 29 20.39 10.86 7.68
N PRO A 30 20.99 10.74 8.88
CA PRO A 30 20.60 9.73 9.85
C PRO A 30 19.11 9.80 10.24
N SER A 31 18.56 10.99 10.46
CA SER A 31 17.15 11.19 10.82
C SER A 31 16.22 10.85 9.66
N MET A 32 16.60 11.20 8.42
CA MET A 32 15.85 10.78 7.23
C MET A 32 15.80 9.25 7.11
N VAL A 33 16.95 8.58 7.26
CA VAL A 33 17.03 7.11 7.20
C VAL A 33 16.21 6.49 8.33
N SER A 34 16.33 7.00 9.57
CA SER A 34 15.54 6.52 10.71
C SER A 34 14.04 6.63 10.46
N THR A 35 13.59 7.74 9.85
CA THR A 35 12.17 7.96 9.55
C THR A 35 11.66 6.95 8.52
N VAL A 36 12.45 6.71 7.47
CA VAL A 36 12.10 5.75 6.41
C VAL A 36 12.06 4.33 6.97
N LEU A 37 13.04 3.94 7.79
CA LEU A 37 13.08 2.63 8.44
C LEU A 37 11.89 2.43 9.38
N ALA A 38 11.59 3.41 10.23
CA ALA A 38 10.45 3.35 11.14
C ALA A 38 9.12 3.20 10.38
N ALA A 39 8.92 3.97 9.30
CA ALA A 39 7.73 3.85 8.46
C ALA A 39 7.63 2.47 7.78
N HIS A 40 8.76 1.89 7.35
CA HIS A 40 8.79 0.56 6.77
C HIS A 40 8.48 -0.53 7.81
N GLU A 41 9.01 -0.42 9.02
CA GLU A 41 8.71 -1.33 10.13
C GLU A 41 7.24 -1.27 10.52
N ASP A 42 6.67 -0.07 10.64
CA ASP A 42 5.25 0.13 10.94
C ASP A 42 4.35 -0.50 9.87
N ARG A 43 4.70 -0.35 8.59
CA ARG A 43 3.96 -1.00 7.50
C ARG A 43 4.04 -2.53 7.63
N ASN A 44 5.22 -3.08 7.86
CA ASN A 44 5.41 -4.53 8.03
C ASN A 44 4.62 -5.06 9.24
N MET A 45 4.62 -4.34 10.37
CA MET A 45 3.89 -4.72 11.57
C MET A 45 2.38 -4.71 11.34
N LYS A 46 1.83 -3.68 10.67
CA LYS A 46 0.40 -3.61 10.34
C LYS A 46 -0.02 -4.78 9.46
N THR A 47 0.80 -5.12 8.48
CA THR A 47 0.55 -6.25 7.57
C THR A 47 0.62 -7.59 8.28
N ALA A 48 1.60 -7.79 9.17
CA ALA A 48 1.69 -9.00 9.98
C ALA A 48 0.48 -9.16 10.92
N ARG A 49 0.00 -8.04 11.50
CA ARG A 49 -1.22 -8.04 12.31
C ARG A 49 -2.46 -8.38 11.48
N ALA A 50 -2.62 -7.76 10.31
CA ALA A 50 -3.74 -8.03 9.42
C ALA A 50 -3.77 -9.50 8.99
N PHE A 51 -2.62 -10.07 8.61
CA PHE A 51 -2.52 -11.49 8.28
C PHE A 51 -2.88 -12.39 9.46
N LYS A 52 -2.36 -12.09 10.65
CA LYS A 52 -2.69 -12.85 11.87
C LYS A 52 -4.18 -12.74 12.27
N GLU A 53 -4.81 -11.61 12.00
CA GLU A 53 -6.26 -11.46 12.20
C GLU A 53 -7.09 -12.28 11.20
N MET A 54 -6.56 -12.50 9.98
CA MET A 54 -7.21 -13.33 8.96
C MET A 54 -6.96 -14.83 9.17
N ASP A 55 -5.76 -15.19 9.63
CA ASP A 55 -5.29 -16.56 9.92
C ASP A 55 -5.80 -17.04 11.30
N ALA A 56 -7.12 -17.09 11.46
CA ALA A 56 -7.77 -17.43 12.72
C ALA A 56 -7.47 -18.87 13.18
N ASP A 57 -7.14 -19.77 12.25
CA ASP A 57 -6.76 -21.15 12.51
C ASP A 57 -5.24 -21.34 12.73
N ALA A 58 -4.45 -20.27 12.66
CA ALA A 58 -2.99 -20.28 12.77
C ALA A 58 -2.33 -21.28 11.82
N SER A 59 -2.95 -21.50 10.66
CA SER A 59 -2.47 -22.43 9.64
C SER A 59 -1.28 -21.87 8.87
N GLY A 60 -1.05 -20.55 8.95
CA GLY A 60 -0.05 -19.83 8.16
C GLY A 60 -0.47 -19.65 6.71
N LYS A 61 -1.73 -19.94 6.38
CA LYS A 61 -2.30 -19.84 5.03
C LYS A 61 -3.68 -19.20 5.09
N LEU A 62 -3.96 -18.28 4.18
CA LEU A 62 -5.28 -17.64 4.09
C LEU A 62 -6.10 -18.26 2.97
N THR A 63 -7.19 -18.91 3.35
CA THR A 63 -8.19 -19.36 2.37
C THR A 63 -8.99 -18.17 1.85
N ARG A 64 -9.53 -18.28 0.63
CA ARG A 64 -10.46 -17.30 0.05
C ARG A 64 -11.54 -16.85 1.03
N LYS A 65 -12.15 -17.80 1.75
CA LYS A 65 -13.23 -17.53 2.72
C LYS A 65 -12.74 -16.70 3.91
N ALA A 66 -11.52 -16.91 4.38
CA ALA A 66 -10.94 -16.15 5.49
C ALA A 66 -10.72 -14.69 5.08
N VAL A 67 -10.13 -14.48 3.90
CA VAL A 67 -9.92 -13.13 3.35
C VAL A 67 -11.26 -12.45 3.08
N GLU A 68 -12.23 -13.15 2.51
CA GLU A 68 -13.57 -12.62 2.24
C GLU A 68 -14.29 -12.19 3.53
N THR A 69 -14.17 -12.98 4.60
CA THR A 69 -14.77 -12.64 5.91
C THR A 69 -14.15 -11.35 6.47
N HIS A 70 -12.82 -11.22 6.35
CA HIS A 70 -12.11 -10.02 6.79
C HIS A 70 -12.46 -8.80 5.93
N VAL A 71 -12.43 -8.96 4.60
CA VAL A 71 -12.86 -7.99 3.60
C VAL A 71 -14.27 -7.49 3.92
N ARG A 72 -15.26 -8.37 4.10
CA ARG A 72 -16.63 -8.00 4.48
C ARG A 72 -16.67 -7.23 5.81
N LYS A 73 -15.94 -7.69 6.83
CA LYS A 73 -15.90 -7.04 8.15
C LYS A 73 -15.38 -5.61 8.09
N TYR A 74 -14.38 -5.33 7.25
CA TYR A 74 -13.76 -4.01 7.14
C TYR A 74 -14.34 -3.14 6.01
N LEU A 75 -14.92 -3.70 4.95
CA LEU A 75 -15.65 -2.98 3.90
C LEU A 75 -17.02 -2.48 4.36
N VAL A 76 -17.77 -3.34 5.07
CA VAL A 76 -19.15 -3.02 5.47
C VAL A 76 -19.14 -2.02 6.62
N ARG A 77 -18.09 -2.03 7.45
CA ARG A 77 -17.91 -1.10 8.59
C ARG A 77 -17.54 0.30 8.07
N GLY A 78 -18.56 1.04 7.62
CA GLY A 78 -18.43 2.39 7.04
C GLY A 78 -19.33 2.63 5.82
N ARG A 79 -19.98 1.60 5.27
CA ARG A 79 -20.95 1.69 4.16
C ARG A 79 -22.24 0.93 4.46
N GLU A 80 -22.87 1.23 5.60
CA GLU A 80 -24.11 0.57 6.03
C GLU A 80 -25.29 0.81 5.04
N ASP A 81 -25.23 1.85 4.20
CA ASP A 81 -26.27 2.18 3.20
C ASP A 81 -26.33 1.26 1.97
N TYR A 82 -25.37 0.35 1.75
CA TYR A 82 -25.32 -0.52 0.56
C TYR A 82 -25.87 -1.94 0.82
N SER A 83 -26.90 -2.06 1.65
CA SER A 83 -27.33 -3.34 2.26
C SER A 83 -28.00 -4.35 1.33
N GLU A 84 -28.32 -4.05 0.06
CA GLU A 84 -29.01 -5.01 -0.82
C GLU A 84 -28.30 -5.33 -2.15
N THR A 85 -27.38 -4.49 -2.64
CA THR A 85 -26.66 -4.72 -3.92
C THR A 85 -25.25 -5.29 -3.72
N GLY A 86 -24.76 -5.34 -2.48
CA GLY A 86 -23.33 -5.54 -2.18
C GLY A 86 -22.79 -6.98 -2.30
N GLN A 87 -23.62 -8.02 -2.40
CA GLN A 87 -23.13 -9.41 -2.42
C GLN A 87 -22.35 -9.74 -3.70
N SER A 88 -22.91 -9.46 -4.88
CA SER A 88 -22.21 -9.70 -6.16
C SER A 88 -21.04 -8.75 -6.40
N ALA A 89 -21.10 -7.53 -5.87
CA ALA A 89 -19.98 -6.58 -5.96
C ALA A 89 -18.77 -7.03 -5.13
N VAL A 90 -18.99 -7.62 -3.96
CA VAL A 90 -17.92 -8.17 -3.13
C VAL A 90 -17.33 -9.43 -3.76
N ASP A 91 -18.14 -10.28 -4.40
CA ASP A 91 -17.63 -11.48 -5.07
C ASP A 91 -16.69 -11.13 -6.24
N GLY A 92 -17.06 -10.15 -7.07
CA GLY A 92 -16.19 -9.66 -8.15
C GLY A 92 -14.92 -8.99 -7.63
N PHE A 93 -15.01 -8.20 -6.55
CA PHE A 93 -13.82 -7.68 -5.86
C PHE A 93 -12.92 -8.81 -5.38
N MET A 94 -13.53 -9.85 -4.81
CA MET A 94 -12.80 -10.94 -4.20
C MET A 94 -12.09 -11.81 -5.25
N ASP A 95 -12.69 -12.00 -6.43
CA ASP A 95 -12.03 -12.71 -7.54
C ASP A 95 -10.81 -11.93 -8.05
N GLU A 96 -10.92 -10.61 -8.23
CA GLU A 96 -9.78 -9.76 -8.61
C GLU A 96 -8.70 -9.72 -7.51
N LEU A 97 -9.12 -9.64 -6.26
CA LEU A 97 -8.23 -9.62 -5.10
C LEU A 97 -7.45 -10.94 -4.99
N MET A 98 -8.13 -12.08 -5.13
CA MET A 98 -7.51 -13.41 -5.17
C MET A 98 -6.56 -13.54 -6.36
N ALA A 99 -6.94 -13.08 -7.56
CA ALA A 99 -6.05 -13.12 -8.72
C ALA A 99 -4.74 -12.31 -8.54
N GLN A 100 -4.74 -11.29 -7.67
CA GLN A 100 -3.52 -10.54 -7.33
C GLN A 100 -2.72 -11.18 -6.19
N LEU A 101 -3.39 -11.83 -5.23
CA LEU A 101 -2.79 -12.38 -4.01
C LEU A 101 -2.33 -13.83 -4.14
N ASP A 102 -2.95 -14.59 -5.05
CA ASP A 102 -2.71 -16.01 -5.30
C ASP A 102 -2.21 -16.20 -6.75
N PRO A 103 -0.94 -15.83 -7.04
CA PRO A 103 -0.38 -15.93 -8.39
C PRO A 103 -0.08 -17.37 -8.82
N ASP A 104 0.11 -18.30 -7.88
CA ASP A 104 0.32 -19.72 -8.19
C ASP A 104 -1.01 -20.50 -8.33
N ASN A 105 -2.12 -19.85 -7.98
CA ASN A 105 -3.49 -20.34 -8.12
C ASN A 105 -3.71 -21.66 -7.35
N ASP A 106 -3.04 -21.79 -6.21
CA ASP A 106 -3.16 -22.95 -5.32
C ASP A 106 -4.42 -22.87 -4.42
N GLY A 107 -5.13 -21.73 -4.47
CA GLY A 107 -6.35 -21.44 -3.72
C GLY A 107 -6.12 -20.98 -2.29
N VAL A 108 -4.87 -20.84 -1.86
CA VAL A 108 -4.46 -20.48 -0.50
C VAL A 108 -3.31 -19.49 -0.47
N ILE A 109 -3.55 -18.30 0.06
CA ILE A 109 -2.53 -17.25 0.10
C ILE A 109 -1.56 -17.52 1.24
N SER A 110 -0.29 -17.76 0.92
CA SER A 110 0.78 -17.89 1.90
C SER A 110 1.23 -16.52 2.44
N TRP A 111 1.92 -16.51 3.59
CA TRP A 111 2.52 -15.29 4.13
C TRP A 111 3.49 -14.62 3.13
N HIS A 112 4.25 -15.42 2.37
CA HIS A 112 5.18 -14.90 1.39
C HIS A 112 4.46 -14.07 0.32
N GLU A 113 3.40 -14.62 -0.28
CA GLU A 113 2.61 -13.96 -1.32
C GLU A 113 1.89 -12.72 -0.78
N PHE A 114 1.29 -12.84 0.41
CA PHE A 114 0.65 -11.71 1.07
C PHE A 114 1.65 -10.57 1.33
N SER A 115 2.87 -10.90 1.78
CA SER A 115 3.91 -9.92 2.06
C SER A 115 4.45 -9.25 0.80
N GLU A 116 4.64 -10.00 -0.29
CA GLU A 116 5.08 -9.49 -1.59
C GLU A 116 4.03 -8.57 -2.22
N TRP A 117 2.77 -8.99 -2.17
CA TRP A 117 1.65 -8.18 -2.63
C TRP A 117 1.56 -6.87 -1.83
N ASN A 118 1.67 -6.95 -0.51
CA ASN A 118 1.62 -5.78 0.36
C ASN A 118 2.83 -4.84 0.21
N ARG A 119 3.96 -5.26 -0.37
CA ARG A 119 5.07 -4.35 -0.70
C ARG A 119 4.66 -3.38 -1.81
N ARG A 120 3.93 -3.87 -2.80
CA ARG A 120 3.53 -3.12 -4.01
C ARG A 120 2.20 -2.40 -3.85
N THR A 121 1.33 -2.96 -3.01
CA THR A 121 -0.08 -2.58 -2.89
C THR A 121 -0.50 -2.53 -1.41
N THR A 122 -1.68 -1.99 -1.12
CA THR A 122 -2.34 -2.12 0.19
C THR A 122 -3.82 -2.45 -0.03
N MET A 123 -4.44 -3.17 0.91
CA MET A 123 -5.89 -3.48 0.85
C MET A 123 -6.72 -2.22 0.69
N GLU A 124 -6.41 -1.15 1.43
CA GLU A 124 -7.06 0.15 1.28
C GLU A 124 -6.95 0.69 -0.15
N LYS A 125 -5.77 0.62 -0.78
CA LYS A 125 -5.57 1.16 -2.14
C LYS A 125 -6.41 0.43 -3.18
N GLU A 126 -6.54 -0.90 -3.10
CA GLU A 126 -7.40 -1.66 -4.01
C GLU A 126 -8.88 -1.38 -3.74
N LEU A 127 -9.27 -1.23 -2.47
CA LEU A 127 -10.63 -0.83 -2.09
C LEU A 127 -11.02 0.53 -2.68
N TRP A 128 -10.11 1.52 -2.64
CA TRP A 128 -10.35 2.84 -3.22
C TRP A 128 -10.42 2.82 -4.75
N LYS A 129 -9.60 2.01 -5.42
CA LYS A 129 -9.66 1.86 -6.89
C LYS A 129 -11.02 1.34 -7.34
N GLN A 130 -11.53 0.30 -6.68
CA GLN A 130 -12.81 -0.26 -7.06
C GLN A 130 -13.99 0.65 -6.73
N ALA A 131 -13.93 1.35 -5.58
CA ALA A 131 -14.94 2.34 -5.22
C ALA A 131 -15.00 3.54 -6.19
N ALA A 132 -13.90 3.84 -6.89
CA ALA A 132 -13.85 4.90 -7.91
C ALA A 132 -14.29 4.41 -9.31
N THR A 133 -14.48 3.10 -9.49
CA THR A 133 -14.86 2.48 -10.78
C THR A 133 -16.37 2.23 -10.88
N VAL A 134 -17.11 2.39 -9.77
CA VAL A 134 -18.58 2.38 -9.68
C VAL A 134 -19.11 3.80 -9.71
#